data_AF-A0A3B0CN64-F1
#
_entry.id   AF-A0A3B0CN64-F1
#
_cell.length_a   1.000
_cell.length_b   1.000
_cell.length_c   1.000
_cell.angle_alpha   90.00
_cell.angle_beta   90.00
_cell.angle_gamma   90.00
#
_symmetry.space_group_name_H-M   'P 1'
#
loop_
_entity.id
_entity.type
_entity.pdbx_description
1 polymer ?
#
loop_
_entity_poly.entity_id
_entity_poly.type
_entity_poly.pdbx_seq_one_letter_code
_entity_poly.pdbx_strand_id
1 'polypeptide(L)' 'MQEGTIERMRWVYWVKLYESKFQAGCLAKRMEEDWWIYGYECPQSVEVYRSKKGRFGVRYQL' A
#
# COMPACT_ATOMS: atom_id res chain seq x y z
N MET A 1 -15.74 26.82 -16.94
CA MET A 1 -16.20 25.44 -16.73
C MET A 1 -15.03 24.52 -17.09
N GLN A 2 -14.21 24.17 -16.10
CA GLN A 2 -13.11 23.20 -16.20
C GLN A 2 -13.11 22.49 -14.85
N GLU A 3 -13.85 21.38 -14.76
CA GLU A 3 -13.75 20.46 -13.63
C GLU A 3 -12.40 19.77 -13.74
N GLY A 4 -11.36 20.39 -13.17
CA GLY A 4 -10.07 19.74 -12.97
C GLY A 4 -10.28 18.60 -11.99
N THR A 5 -10.48 17.39 -12.52
CA THR A 5 -10.46 16.16 -11.72
C THR A 5 -9.10 16.10 -11.04
N ILE A 6 -9.03 16.45 -9.76
CA ILE A 6 -7.85 16.17 -8.96
C ILE A 6 -7.75 14.64 -8.93
N GLU A 7 -6.89 14.07 -9.76
CA GLU A 7 -6.37 12.71 -9.61
C GLU A 7 -5.64 12.66 -8.26
N ARG A 8 -6.43 12.55 -7.18
CA ARG A 8 -5.89 12.26 -5.87
C ARG A 8 -5.30 10.88 -6.00
N MET A 9 -3.98 10.79 -6.06
CA MET A 9 -3.27 9.54 -5.89
C MET A 9 -3.76 8.87 -4.59
N ARG A 10 -4.67 7.89 -4.74
CA ARG A 10 -5.39 7.28 -3.62
C ARG A 10 -4.51 6.20 -3.03
N TRP A 11 -3.83 6.53 -1.95
CA TRP A 11 -3.19 5.52 -1.10
C TRP A 11 -4.26 4.63 -0.48
N VAL A 12 -4.15 3.33 -0.72
CA VAL A 12 -4.94 2.31 -0.05
C VAL A 12 -4.10 1.72 1.07
N TYR A 13 -4.68 1.62 2.27
CA TYR A 13 -3.99 1.14 3.46
C TYR A 13 -4.40 -0.29 3.75
N TRP A 14 -3.41 -1.16 3.93
CA TRP A 14 -3.68 -2.51 4.38
C TRP A 14 -4.23 -2.50 5.81
N VAL A 15 -5.26 -3.31 6.04
CA VAL A 15 -6.02 -3.33 7.31
C VAL A 15 -5.15 -3.73 8.52
N LYS A 16 -4.12 -4.54 8.31
CA LYS A 16 -3.30 -5.12 9.38
C LYS A 16 -2.05 -4.28 9.64
N LEU A 17 -1.78 -4.05 10.92
CA LEU A 17 -0.51 -3.51 11.42
C LEU A 17 0.36 -4.62 12.02
N TYR A 18 1.66 -4.43 11.96
CA TYR A 18 2.70 -5.35 12.38
C TYR A 18 3.60 -4.72 13.44
N GLU A 19 4.22 -5.55 14.27
CA GLU A 19 5.09 -5.07 15.35
C GLU A 19 6.49 -4.74 14.84
N SER A 20 6.94 -5.41 13.78
CA SER A 20 8.24 -5.17 13.16
C SER A 20 8.14 -4.68 11.72
N LYS A 21 9.12 -3.86 11.32
CA LYS A 21 9.28 -3.42 9.93
C LYS A 21 9.48 -4.61 8.98
N PHE A 22 10.15 -5.66 9.46
CA PHE A 22 10.43 -6.87 8.68
C PHE A 22 9.14 -7.58 8.28
N GLN A 23 8.22 -7.82 9.23
CA GLN A 23 6.94 -8.46 8.93
C GLN A 23 6.11 -7.67 7.90
N ALA A 24 6.05 -6.35 8.06
CA ALA A 24 5.38 -5.49 7.08
C ALA A 24 6.10 -5.49 5.72
N GLY A 25 7.44 -5.57 5.71
CA GLY A 25 8.25 -5.68 4.49
C GLY A 25 8.00 -6.97 3.72
N CYS A 26 7.87 -8.11 4.40
CA CYS A 26 7.48 -9.37 3.75
C CYS A 26 6.12 -9.25 3.05
N LEU A 27 5.13 -8.60 3.68
CA LEU A 27 3.84 -8.35 3.03
C LEU A 27 3.98 -7.41 1.83
N ALA A 28 4.72 -6.30 1.97
CA ALA A 28 4.92 -5.36 0.87
C ALA A 28 5.54 -6.06 -0.35
N LYS A 29 6.59 -6.86 -0.13
CA LYS A 29 7.24 -7.62 -1.21
C LYS A 29 6.31 -8.64 -1.86
N ARG A 30 5.51 -9.34 -1.04
CA ARG A 30 4.46 -10.25 -1.53
C ARG A 30 3.42 -9.50 -2.38
N MET A 31 3.02 -8.29 -1.96
CA MET A 31 2.08 -7.48 -2.75
C MET A 31 2.69 -7.02 -4.07
N GLU A 32 3.99 -6.70 -4.13
CA GLU A 32 4.67 -6.39 -5.39
C GLU A 32 4.72 -7.60 -6.34
N GLU A 33 4.93 -8.80 -5.81
CA GLU A 33 5.17 -10.02 -6.61
C GLU A 33 3.91 -10.82 -6.96
N ASP A 34 2.94 -10.91 -6.06
CA ASP A 34 1.73 -11.75 -6.20
C ASP A 34 0.49 -10.98 -6.68
N TRP A 35 0.60 -9.68 -7.02
CA TRP A 35 -0.59 -8.86 -7.33
C TRP A 35 -1.40 -9.35 -8.54
N TRP A 36 -0.71 -9.95 -9.51
CA TRP A 36 -1.29 -10.55 -10.72
C TRP A 36 -2.25 -11.71 -10.40
N ILE A 37 -2.16 -12.33 -9.23
CA ILE A 37 -3.03 -13.43 -8.81
C ILE A 37 -4.46 -12.96 -8.52
N TYR A 38 -4.65 -11.68 -8.16
CA TYR A 38 -5.96 -11.14 -7.77
C TYR A 38 -6.71 -10.41 -8.88
N GLY A 39 -6.15 -10.31 -10.09
CA GLY A 39 -6.82 -9.70 -11.25
C GLY A 39 -7.03 -8.18 -11.16
N TYR A 40 -6.32 -7.50 -10.26
CA TYR A 40 -6.35 -6.04 -10.12
C TYR A 40 -5.19 -5.38 -10.88
N GLU A 41 -5.39 -4.12 -11.27
CA GLU A 41 -4.34 -3.25 -11.81
C GLU A 41 -3.10 -3.31 -10.91
N CYS A 42 -1.94 -3.51 -11.54
CA CYS A 42 -0.67 -3.63 -10.86
C CYS A 42 -0.38 -2.35 -10.07
N PRO A 43 -0.11 -2.42 -8.76
CA PRO A 43 0.07 -1.25 -7.94
C PRO A 43 1.32 -0.51 -8.41
N GLN A 44 1.19 0.77 -8.71
CA GLN A 44 2.31 1.62 -9.12
C GLN A 44 3.38 1.71 -8.03
N SER A 45 2.98 1.59 -6.75
CA SER A 45 3.87 1.67 -5.61
C SER A 45 3.32 0.90 -4.41
N VAL A 46 4.21 0.25 -3.66
CA VAL A 46 3.92 -0.39 -2.36
C VAL A 46 4.96 0.08 -1.35
N GLU A 47 4.51 0.56 -0.18
CA GLU A 47 5.38 1.11 0.84
C GLU A 47 5.03 0.64 2.24
N VAL A 48 6.05 0.43 3.07
CA VAL A 48 5.92 0.23 4.52
C VAL A 48 5.97 1.58 5.22
N TYR A 49 4.95 1.89 6.03
CA TYR A 49 4.92 3.09 6.87
C TYR A 49 4.91 2.73 8.35
N ARG A 50 5.35 3.67 9.20
CA ARG A 50 5.26 3.56 10.66
C ARG A 50 4.07 4.39 11.16
N SER A 51 3.17 3.74 11.88
CA SER A 51 2.07 4.38 12.60
C SER A 51 2.60 5.24 13.75
N LYS A 52 1.82 6.26 14.14
CA LYS A 52 2.12 7.12 15.31
C LYS A 52 2.30 6.31 16.61
N LYS A 53 1.67 5.14 16.71
CA LYS A 53 1.78 4.21 17.85
C LYS A 53 2.98 3.26 17.76
N GLY A 54 3.88 3.46 16.81
CA GLY A 54 5.12 2.69 16.66
C GLY A 54 5.02 1.40 15.83
N ARG A 55 3.80 0.93 15.52
CA ARG A 55 3.54 -0.24 14.65
C ARG A 55 3.75 0.06 13.17
N PHE A 56 3.93 -0.96 12.35
CA PHE A 56 4.19 -0.85 10.91
C PHE A 56 2.98 -1.28 10.09
N GLY A 57 2.67 -0.57 9.02
CA GLY A 57 1.61 -0.94 8.07
C GLY A 57 2.13 -0.89 6.64
N VAL A 58 1.36 -1.45 5.72
CA VAL A 58 1.64 -1.39 4.28
C VAL A 58 0.57 -0.53 3.61
N ARG A 59 0.97 0.31 2.67
CA ARG A 59 0.08 1.07 1.81
C ARG A 59 0.50 0.89 0.35
N TYR A 60 -0.43 1.02 -0.56
CA TYR A 60 -0.17 0.91 -1.99
C TYR A 60 -0.99 1.91 -2.79
N GLN A 61 -0.53 2.20 -4.00
CA GLN A 61 -1.25 2.99 -5.00
C GLN A 61 -1.59 2.09 -6.17
N LEU A 62 -2.82 2.18 -6.64
CA LEU A 62 -3.25 1.63 -7.92
C LEU A 62 -2.87 2.60 -9.03
#